data_AF-A0AAW4GBQ5-F1
#
_entry.id   AF-A0AAW4GBQ5-F1
#
_cell.length_a   1.000
_cell.length_b   1.000
_cell.length_c   1.000
_cell.angle_alpha   90.00
_cell.angle_beta   90.00
_cell.angle_gamma   90.00
#
_symmetry.space_group_name_H-M   'P 1'
#
loop_
_entity.id
_entity.type
_entity.pdbx_description
1 polymer ?
#
loop_
_entity_poly.entity_id
_entity_poly.type
_entity_poly.pdbx_seq_one_letter_code
_entity_poly.pdbx_strand_id
1 'polypeptide(L)' 'MFTKLFWADAVERAVKTAAQSAIGVFVADTTILSLDWEQAGGIVGTAALVSVLTSIASKQIGTPGTASAVPTPTEPPAQ' A
#
# COMPACT_ATOMS: atom_id res chain seq x y z
N MET A 1 -14.33 -12.20 -3.18
CA MET A 1 -13.69 -12.49 -4.49
C MET A 1 -12.88 -11.28 -4.91
N PHE A 2 -11.65 -11.47 -5.36
CA PHE A 2 -10.83 -10.37 -5.88
C PHE A 2 -11.43 -9.88 -7.20
N THR A 3 -11.86 -8.61 -7.24
CA THR A 3 -12.48 -7.99 -8.42
C THR A 3 -11.42 -7.24 -9.23
N LYS A 4 -11.76 -6.90 -10.48
CA LYS A 4 -10.90 -6.04 -11.31
C LYS A 4 -10.62 -4.69 -10.62
N LEU A 5 -11.63 -4.12 -9.96
CA LEU A 5 -11.49 -2.88 -9.20
C LEU A 5 -10.51 -3.03 -8.03
N PHE A 6 -10.58 -4.13 -7.27
CA PHE A 6 -9.62 -4.40 -6.19
C PHE A 6 -8.18 -4.42 -6.69
N TRP A 7 -7.92 -5.08 -7.81
CA TRP A 7 -6.57 -5.13 -8.37
C TRP A 7 -6.12 -3.78 -8.91
N ALA A 8 -7.03 -2.98 -9.48
CA ALA A 8 -6.72 -1.60 -9.88
C ALA A 8 -6.31 -0.74 -8.67
N ASP A 9 -7.09 -0.78 -7.59
CA ASP A 9 -6.80 -0.05 -6.35
C ASP A 9 -5.49 -0.54 -5.69
N ALA A 10 -5.23 -1.84 -5.69
CA ALA A 10 -4.01 -2.43 -5.15
C ALA A 10 -2.77 -1.99 -5.94
N VAL A 11 -2.87 -1.94 -7.28
CA VAL A 11 -1.79 -1.47 -8.15
C VAL A 11 -1.54 0.02 -7.96
N GLU A 12 -2.59 0.85 -7.88
CA GLU A 12 -2.45 2.28 -7.60
C GLU A 12 -1.70 2.51 -6.29
N ARG A 13 -2.08 1.79 -5.23
CA ARG A 13 -1.40 1.85 -3.92
C ARG A 13 0.05 1.40 -4.01
N ALA A 14 0.33 0.31 -4.72
CA ALA A 14 1.69 -0.20 -4.89
C ALA A 14 2.58 0.80 -5.65
N VAL A 15 2.08 1.41 -6.74
CA VAL A 15 2.79 2.43 -7.52
C VAL A 15 3.04 3.68 -6.69
N LYS A 16 2.04 4.13 -5.92
CA LYS A 16 2.21 5.28 -5.02
C LYS A 16 3.27 4.99 -3.95
N THR A 17 3.26 3.81 -3.34
CA THR A 17 4.30 3.37 -2.39
C THR A 17 5.66 3.33 -3.06
N ALA A 18 5.77 2.76 -4.27
CA ALA A 18 7.02 2.71 -5.01
C ALA A 18 7.60 4.11 -5.27
N ALA A 19 6.77 5.06 -5.73
CA ALA A 19 7.19 6.43 -5.97
C ALA A 19 7.64 7.14 -4.69
N GLN A 20 6.88 6.99 -3.60
CA GLN A 20 7.24 7.58 -2.31
C GLN A 20 8.54 7.00 -1.75
N SER A 21 8.73 5.68 -1.85
CA SER A 21 9.98 5.02 -1.46
C SER A 21 11.15 5.43 -2.35
N ALA A 22 10.93 5.60 -3.65
CA ALA A 22 11.96 6.07 -4.58
C ALA A 22 12.39 7.51 -4.29
N ILE A 23 11.47 8.37 -3.86
CA ILE A 23 11.83 9.71 -3.37
C ILE A 23 12.65 9.60 -2.09
N GLY A 24 12.29 8.68 -1.19
CA GLY A 24 12.98 8.48 0.10
C GLY A 24 14.41 7.97 0.02
N VAL A 25 14.84 7.39 -1.12
CA VAL A 25 16.25 6.98 -1.29
C VAL A 25 17.19 8.13 -1.63
N PHE A 26 16.65 9.29 -2.04
CA PHE A 26 17.46 10.48 -2.28
C PHE A 26 17.74 11.20 -0.96
N VAL A 27 19.00 11.17 -0.53
CA VAL A 27 19.52 11.95 0.60
C VAL A 27 20.30 13.17 0.11
N ALA A 28 20.67 14.08 1.02
CA ALA A 28 21.51 15.22 0.68
C ALA A 28 22.79 14.75 -0.06
N ASP A 29 23.19 15.52 -1.08
CA ASP A 29 24.32 15.23 -1.97
C ASP A 29 24.23 13.95 -2.82
N THR A 30 23.09 13.23 -2.80
CA THR A 30 22.85 12.10 -3.72
C THR A 30 22.15 12.57 -4.99
N THR A 31 22.83 12.45 -6.13
CA THR A 31 22.27 12.70 -7.46
C THR A 31 21.72 11.42 -8.08
N ILE A 32 20.94 11.56 -9.16
CA ILE A 32 20.45 10.41 -9.93
C ILE A 32 21.57 9.52 -10.50
N LEU A 33 22.76 10.08 -10.73
CA LEU A 33 23.90 9.36 -11.30
C LEU A 33 24.76 8.69 -10.24
N SER A 34 24.75 9.21 -9.01
CA SER A 34 25.55 8.67 -7.89
C SER A 34 24.76 7.70 -7.01
N LEU A 35 23.49 7.45 -7.33
CA LEU A 35 22.62 6.54 -6.61
C LEU A 35 23.04 5.08 -6.86
N ASP A 36 23.12 4.28 -5.80
CA ASP A 36 23.20 2.82 -5.93
C ASP A 36 21.83 2.28 -6.38
N TRP A 37 21.74 1.95 -7.66
CA TRP A 37 20.52 1.46 -8.28
C TRP A 37 20.09 0.07 -7.81
N GLU A 38 21.04 -0.77 -7.38
CA GLU A 38 20.70 -2.10 -6.85
C GLU A 38 20.02 -1.95 -5.50
N GLN A 39 20.60 -1.17 -4.61
CA GLN A 39 20.01 -0.89 -3.30
C GLN A 39 18.68 -0.14 -3.43
N ALA A 40 18.63 0.91 -4.26
CA ALA A 40 17.42 1.68 -4.49
C ALA A 40 16.28 0.82 -5.06
N GLY A 41 16.59 -0.02 -6.05
CA GLY A 41 15.64 -0.98 -6.62
C GLY A 41 15.13 -1.97 -5.58
N GLY A 42 16.01 -2.47 -4.71
CA GLY A 42 15.64 -3.35 -3.61
C GLY A 42 14.68 -2.71 -2.60
N ILE A 43 14.92 -1.46 -2.22
CA ILE A 43 14.05 -0.70 -1.30
C ILE A 43 12.67 -0.47 -1.93
N VAL A 44 12.64 0.07 -3.14
CA VAL A 44 11.40 0.39 -3.86
C VAL A 44 10.59 -0.88 -4.13
N GLY A 45 11.24 -1.94 -4.59
CA GLY A 45 10.61 -3.23 -4.87
C GLY A 45 10.02 -3.87 -3.61
N THR A 46 10.76 -3.83 -2.49
CA THR A 46 10.27 -4.36 -1.20
C THR A 46 9.06 -3.58 -0.72
N ALA A 47 9.09 -2.25 -0.78
CA ALA A 47 7.98 -1.41 -0.35
C ALA A 47 6.71 -1.64 -1.21
N ALA A 48 6.87 -1.76 -2.53
CA ALA A 48 5.77 -2.09 -3.44
C ALA A 48 5.19 -3.48 -3.14
N LEU A 49 6.04 -4.49 -2.90
CA LEU A 49 5.62 -5.84 -2.54
C LEU A 49 4.83 -5.85 -1.22
N VAL A 50 5.33 -5.16 -0.20
CA VAL A 50 4.62 -5.01 1.08
C VAL A 50 3.25 -4.35 0.87
N SER A 51 3.14 -3.34 0.00
CA SER A 51 1.88 -2.68 -0.34
C SER A 51 0.85 -3.65 -0.94
N VAL A 52 1.28 -4.49 -1.88
CA VAL A 52 0.42 -5.53 -2.49
C VAL A 52 -0.02 -6.57 -1.44
N LEU A 53 0.92 -7.11 -0.66
CA LEU A 53 0.62 -8.09 0.39
C LEU A 53 -0.35 -7.53 1.44
N THR A 54 -0.18 -6.27 1.82
CA THR A 54 -1.07 -5.56 2.77
C THR A 54 -2.47 -5.39 2.19
N SER A 55 -2.60 -5.10 0.89
CA SER A 55 -3.89 -5.00 0.21
C SER A 55 -4.64 -6.34 0.23
N ILE A 56 -3.91 -7.44 -0.03
CA ILE A 56 -4.44 -8.82 0.04
C ILE A 56 -4.91 -9.13 1.46
N ALA A 57 -4.08 -8.88 2.47
CA ALA A 57 -4.42 -9.13 3.88
C ALA A 57 -5.64 -8.31 4.34
N SER A 58 -5.72 -7.04 3.93
CA SER A 58 -6.81 -6.13 4.28
C SER A 58 -8.15 -6.57 3.69
N LYS A 59 -8.17 -7.18 2.49
CA LYS A 59 -9.38 -7.76 1.90
C LYS A 59 -9.91 -8.97 2.69
N GLN A 60 -9.02 -9.68 3.38
CA GLN A 60 -9.35 -10.84 4.21
C GLN A 60 -9.90 -10.42 5.58
N ILE A 61 -9.63 -9.19 6.00
CA ILE A 61 -10.02 -8.62 7.30
C ILE A 61 -10.93 -7.40 7.02
N GLY A 62 -12.22 -7.62 6.73
CA GLY A 62 -13.19 -6.50 6.77
C GLY A 62 -14.43 -6.62 5.88
N THR A 63 -15.55 -6.09 6.40
CA THR A 63 -16.79 -5.86 5.68
C THR A 63 -16.65 -4.65 4.73
N PRO A 64 -17.14 -4.69 3.48
CA PRO A 64 -17.05 -3.56 2.55
C PRO A 64 -17.77 -2.31 3.10
N GLY A 65 -17.08 -1.17 3.15
CA GLY A 65 -17.67 0.13 3.53
C GLY A 65 -17.29 0.66 4.91
N THR A 66 -16.54 -0.08 5.71
CA THR A 66 -16.00 0.37 7.01
C THR A 66 -14.49 0.23 7.03
N ALA A 67 -13.79 1.09 7.79
CA ALA A 67 -12.39 0.86 8.10
C ALA A 67 -12.26 -0.50 8.81
N SER A 68 -11.35 -1.37 8.35
CA SER A 68 -11.13 -2.72 8.90
C SER A 68 -10.80 -2.75 10.40
N ALA A 69 -10.48 -1.60 10.99
CA ALA A 69 -10.12 -1.43 12.39
C ALA A 69 -11.23 -0.84 13.28
N VAL A 70 -12.42 -0.56 12.74
CA VAL A 70 -13.52 0.03 13.52
C VAL A 70 -14.69 -0.95 13.58
N PRO A 71 -15.18 -1.31 14.78
CA PRO A 71 -16.40 -2.09 14.92
C PRO A 71 -17.56 -1.41 14.18
N THR A 72 -18.33 -2.18 13.41
CA THR A 72 -19.60 -1.71 12.85
C THR A 72 -20.50 -1.24 14.00
N PRO A 73 -21.06 -0.02 13.96
CA PRO A 73 -22.00 0.42 14.99
C PRO A 73 -23.16 -0.59 15.09
N THR A 74 -23.28 -1.24 16.24
CA THR A 74 -24.44 -2.07 16.57
C THR A 74 -25.67 -1.16 16.54
N GLU A 75 -26.66 -1.51 15.72
CA GLU A 75 -27.96 -0.84 15.66
C GLU A 75 -28.53 -0.62 17.08
N PRO A 76 -29.00 0.58 17.44
CA PRO A 76 -29.66 0.80 18.72
C PRO A 76 -30.94 -0.06 18.80
N PRO A 77 -31.28 -0.67 19.95
CA PRO A 77 -32.51 -1.43 20.07
C PRO A 77 -33.70 -0.50 19.78
N ALA A 78 -34.59 -0.95 18.90
CA ALA A 78 -35.84 -0.28 18.59
C ALA A 78 -36.58 0.05 19.90
N GLN A 79 -36.81 1.33 20.14
CA GLN A 79 -37.81 1.85 21.08
C GLN A 79 -38.60 2.95 20.39
#